data_AF-A0A1Q8VTK0-F1
#
_entry.id   AF-A0A1Q8VTK0-F1
#
_cell.length_a   1.000
_cell.length_b   1.000
_cell.length_c   1.000
_cell.angle_alpha   90.00
_cell.angle_beta   90.00
_cell.angle_gamma   90.00
#
_symmetry.space_group_name_H-M   'P 1'
#
loop_
_entity.id
_entity.type
_entity.pdbx_description
1 polymer ?
#
loop_
_entity_poly.entity_id
_entity_poly.type
_entity_poly.pdbx_seq_one_letter_code
_entity_poly.pdbx_strand_id
1 'polypeptide(L)'
;MTAFIANIVVSLALIAVLPIMVIWPFGESHRPTVEVHDEAGVFQAESLAREIQEMRFRDNVHVAVLTVPGWDVNNLNDSVLEYARSHASDTDVPWISTSNPNYWSDGLVILAVAPEARKVGCYFGEDVAVPLEQQAAIQDAAKNQYRQADWYGGTVSMAAKTADVIGRAGGGGIIMTYILPGISALAGITWLVYYLWRGFTARSRAHEALRHYSQVTHDYETTELLAGTIPEDEPHGAQVMARYRWFLDEYEEVTRSWMEFGNPHGAQWFGRLPFKRATELEKRSEGLDSLDDVIANTATFLSRSHGWDRVWSNEQGPVLEDLQSLRRLCHQIDSSVVANRGAIPERSKEERDWVHSCKQRLDIMTSDLENGSLQPSAALDELDEIADETKTRAARLAREAIDADTSRYGDERRRRYDSRSSKDAFYAGYWYLGGGHGSYNPHSTIRLNPSSPAISAFGSFDSGSGAGGSYSSFTPISDLVVGYSTASSYTPSSSSGSSFSGSSFSGGYSGGGFSGAGSSSSF
;
A
#
# COMPACT_ATOMS: atom_id res chain seq x y z
N MET A 1 -7.78 -10.93 29.30
CA MET A 1 -7.52 -9.71 30.10
C MET A 1 -6.03 -9.39 30.15
N THR A 2 -5.19 -10.25 30.71
CA THR A 2 -3.73 -10.02 30.85
C THR A 2 -3.01 -9.79 29.52
N ALA A 3 -3.27 -10.62 28.50
CA ALA A 3 -2.68 -10.44 27.16
C ALA A 3 -3.15 -9.16 26.44
N PHE A 4 -4.38 -8.70 26.71
CA PHE A 4 -4.94 -7.48 26.14
C PHE A 4 -4.27 -6.23 26.75
N ILE A 5 -4.15 -6.21 28.08
CA ILE A 5 -3.46 -5.13 28.80
C ILE A 5 -1.99 -5.09 28.40
N ALA A 6 -1.31 -6.24 28.30
CA ALA A 6 0.08 -6.30 27.88
C ALA A 6 0.29 -5.72 26.46
N ASN A 7 -0.55 -6.09 25.49
CA ASN A 7 -0.42 -5.57 24.13
C ASN A 7 -0.66 -4.05 24.06
N ILE A 8 -1.65 -3.53 24.78
CA ILE A 8 -1.91 -2.08 24.83
C ILE A 8 -0.74 -1.35 25.49
N VAL A 9 -0.23 -1.86 26.61
CA VAL A 9 0.90 -1.26 27.34
C VAL A 9 2.17 -1.26 26.46
N VAL A 10 2.46 -2.33 25.73
CA VAL A 10 3.60 -2.41 24.82
C VAL A 10 3.45 -1.42 23.65
N SER A 11 2.26 -1.33 23.04
CA SER A 11 2.02 -0.36 21.97
C SER A 11 2.15 1.08 22.45
N LEU A 12 1.61 1.42 23.62
CA LEU A 12 1.74 2.75 24.21
C LEU A 12 3.18 3.08 24.58
N ALA A 13 3.94 2.10 25.10
CA ALA A 13 5.35 2.26 25.40
C ALA A 13 6.17 2.57 24.12
N LEU A 14 5.91 1.87 23.01
CA LEU A 14 6.58 2.13 21.73
C LEU A 14 6.27 3.52 21.17
N ILE A 15 5.03 3.99 21.33
CA ILE A 15 4.61 5.33 20.90
C ILE A 15 5.30 6.42 21.73
N ALA A 16 5.53 6.17 23.03
CA ALA A 16 6.12 7.15 23.94
C ALA A 16 7.65 7.34 23.75
N VAL A 17 8.36 6.42 23.09
CA VAL A 17 9.83 6.50 22.89
C VAL A 17 10.24 7.76 22.12
N LEU A 18 9.49 8.11 21.08
CA LEU A 18 9.82 9.21 20.17
C LEU A 18 9.74 10.60 20.84
N PRO A 19 8.65 11.00 21.52
CA PRO A 19 8.60 12.29 22.20
C PRO A 19 9.60 12.38 23.36
N ILE A 20 9.89 11.28 24.05
CA ILE A 20 10.89 11.26 25.13
C ILE A 20 12.30 11.52 24.59
N MET A 21 12.68 10.95 23.44
CA MET A 21 13.99 11.22 22.83
C MET A 21 14.13 12.66 22.31
N VAL A 22 13.06 13.24 21.77
CA VAL A 22 13.10 14.59 21.18
C VAL A 22 13.16 15.70 22.25
N ILE A 23 12.56 15.48 23.41
CA ILE A 23 12.35 16.55 24.42
C ILE A 23 13.39 16.50 25.57
N TRP A 24 14.08 15.38 25.80
CA TRP A 24 14.85 15.20 27.05
C TRP A 24 16.26 15.81 27.03
N PRO A 25 16.68 16.57 28.06
CA PRO A 25 17.97 17.25 28.13
C PRO A 25 19.09 16.33 28.67
N PHE A 26 19.30 15.16 28.08
CA PHE A 26 20.48 14.37 28.43
C PHE A 26 21.75 15.05 27.89
N GLY A 27 22.65 15.47 28.79
CA GLY A 27 24.08 15.63 28.45
C GLY A 27 24.71 17.01 28.63
N GLU A 28 23.98 18.13 28.75
CA GLU A 28 24.57 19.50 28.85
C GLU A 28 25.23 19.82 30.22
N SER A 29 26.17 18.99 30.66
CA SER A 29 26.83 19.10 31.96
C SER A 29 28.24 19.67 31.91
N HIS A 30 28.85 19.79 30.72
CA HIS A 30 30.26 20.11 30.57
C HIS A 30 30.47 21.60 30.30
N ARG A 31 31.48 22.18 30.95
CA ARG A 31 31.99 23.53 30.64
C ARG A 31 33.19 23.39 29.71
N PRO A 32 33.26 24.13 28.60
CA PRO A 32 34.39 24.04 27.71
C PRO A 32 35.61 24.71 28.35
N THR A 33 36.80 24.25 27.96
CA THR A 33 38.00 25.08 28.09
C THR A 33 38.08 25.99 26.87
N VAL A 34 38.57 27.23 27.05
CA VAL A 34 38.52 28.23 25.97
C VAL A 34 39.83 28.98 25.90
N GLU A 35 40.38 29.06 24.69
CA GLU A 35 41.53 29.90 24.34
C GLU A 35 41.15 30.85 23.20
N VAL A 36 41.71 32.06 23.21
CA VAL A 36 41.37 33.10 22.23
C VAL A 36 42.66 33.69 21.66
N HIS A 37 42.84 33.51 20.36
CA HIS A 37 43.96 34.01 19.56
C HIS A 37 43.48 35.17 18.68
N ASP A 38 43.65 36.39 19.18
CA ASP A 38 43.20 37.62 18.52
C ASP A 38 44.33 38.30 17.72
N GLU A 39 44.76 37.66 16.64
CA GLU A 39 45.77 38.22 15.72
C GLU A 39 45.31 39.46 14.94
N ALA A 40 43.99 39.71 14.86
CA ALA A 40 43.42 40.88 14.19
C ALA A 40 43.14 42.05 15.15
N GLY A 41 43.29 41.86 16.46
CA GLY A 41 43.06 42.89 17.48
C GLY A 41 41.61 43.35 17.60
N VAL A 42 40.63 42.48 17.32
CA VAL A 42 39.20 42.79 17.30
C VAL A 42 38.44 42.35 18.56
N PHE A 43 39.09 41.62 19.47
CA PHE A 43 38.46 41.04 20.66
C PHE A 43 39.03 41.57 21.98
N GLN A 44 38.20 41.48 23.01
CA GLN A 44 38.66 41.46 24.40
C GLN A 44 38.76 39.99 24.82
N ALA A 45 39.93 39.39 24.58
CA ALA A 45 40.16 37.94 24.70
C ALA A 45 39.66 37.34 26.02
N GLU A 46 39.98 37.96 27.17
CA GLU A 46 39.56 37.45 28.49
C GLU A 46 38.05 37.48 28.71
N SER A 47 37.37 38.52 28.22
CA SER A 47 35.92 38.67 28.36
C SER A 47 35.18 37.63 27.50
N LEU A 48 35.64 37.46 26.26
CA LEU A 48 35.09 36.50 25.31
C LEU A 48 35.28 35.06 25.81
N ALA A 49 36.48 34.74 26.31
CA ALA A 49 36.78 33.43 26.87
C ALA A 49 35.84 33.10 28.05
N ARG A 50 35.63 34.05 28.96
CA ARG A 50 34.74 33.85 30.12
C ARG A 50 33.29 33.61 29.71
N GLU A 51 32.79 34.35 28.73
CA GLU A 51 31.41 34.20 28.24
C GLU A 51 31.19 32.83 27.57
N ILE A 52 32.16 32.34 26.80
CA ILE A 52 32.09 31.00 26.19
C ILE A 52 32.25 29.90 27.26
N GLN A 53 33.10 30.07 28.27
CA GLN A 53 33.25 29.14 29.41
C GLN A 53 31.98 29.03 30.29
N GLU A 54 31.11 30.04 30.24
CA GLU A 54 29.82 30.00 30.92
C GLU A 54 28.78 29.13 30.22
N MET A 55 28.98 28.82 28.94
CA MET A 55 28.10 27.94 28.15
C MET A 55 28.17 26.48 28.65
N ARG A 56 27.18 25.69 28.24
CA ARG A 56 27.12 24.26 28.55
C ARG A 56 27.16 23.46 27.25
N PHE A 57 28.15 22.60 27.16
CA PHE A 57 28.32 21.64 26.07
C PHE A 57 27.91 20.26 26.55
N ARG A 58 27.49 19.42 25.60
CA ARG A 58 27.14 18.03 25.89
C ARG A 58 28.37 17.15 26.06
N ASP A 59 29.41 17.44 25.31
CA ASP A 59 30.72 16.78 25.38
C ASP A 59 31.76 17.69 26.05
N ASN A 60 32.85 17.08 26.52
CA ASN A 60 33.99 17.82 27.04
C ASN A 60 34.82 18.35 25.85
N VAL A 61 34.74 19.66 25.61
CA VAL A 61 35.39 20.29 24.44
C VAL A 61 36.35 21.40 24.83
N HIS A 62 37.33 21.61 23.96
CA HIS A 62 38.22 22.76 23.96
C HIS A 62 37.84 23.68 22.80
N VAL A 63 37.36 24.89 23.11
CA VAL A 63 36.97 25.88 22.11
C VAL A 63 38.11 26.87 21.90
N ALA A 64 38.72 26.83 20.73
CA ALA A 64 39.70 27.80 20.28
C ALA A 64 39.01 28.86 19.41
N VAL A 65 39.19 30.13 19.73
CA VAL A 65 38.75 31.24 18.88
C VAL A 65 39.97 31.82 18.18
N LEU A 66 39.91 31.95 16.85
CA LEU A 66 41.00 32.51 16.05
C LEU A 66 40.50 33.66 15.18
N THR A 67 41.20 34.80 15.23
CA THR A 67 41.05 35.84 14.21
C THR A 67 42.23 35.80 13.26
N VAL A 68 41.99 35.95 11.96
CA VAL A 68 43.07 36.01 10.95
C VAL A 68 43.12 37.41 10.34
N PRO A 69 44.24 38.16 10.47
CA PRO A 69 44.40 39.47 9.87
C PRO A 69 44.67 39.37 8.36
N GLY A 70 44.42 40.46 7.62
CA GLY A 70 44.75 40.58 6.20
C GLY A 70 43.56 40.44 5.25
N TRP A 71 43.56 41.30 4.21
CA TRP A 71 42.57 41.33 3.14
C TRP A 71 42.82 40.29 2.04
N ASP A 72 44.01 39.69 2.01
CA ASP A 72 44.49 38.73 1.00
C ASP A 72 44.20 37.26 1.37
N VAL A 73 43.47 37.02 2.46
CA VAL A 73 43.03 35.67 2.89
C VAL A 73 42.06 35.08 1.86
N ASN A 74 42.60 34.33 0.89
CA ASN A 74 41.83 33.69 -0.17
C ASN A 74 41.18 32.36 0.26
N ASN A 75 41.78 31.62 1.18
CA ASN A 75 41.22 30.40 1.74
C ASN A 75 41.41 30.38 3.27
N LEU A 76 40.33 30.62 4.02
CA LEU A 76 40.40 30.65 5.48
C LEU A 76 40.82 29.29 6.07
N ASN A 77 40.46 28.19 5.41
CA ASN A 77 40.84 26.84 5.86
C ASN A 77 42.36 26.65 5.84
N ASP A 78 43.02 27.11 4.78
CA ASP A 78 44.46 26.98 4.63
C ASP A 78 45.18 27.89 5.65
N SER A 79 44.67 29.11 5.89
CA SER A 79 45.21 30.03 6.90
C SER A 79 45.09 29.50 8.34
N VAL A 80 43.96 28.89 8.68
CA VAL A 80 43.75 28.29 10.03
C VAL A 80 44.68 27.09 10.22
N LEU A 81 44.87 26.25 9.19
CA LEU A 81 45.81 25.14 9.23
C LEU A 81 47.27 25.62 9.32
N GLU A 82 47.63 26.68 8.60
CA GLU A 82 48.96 27.29 8.68
C GLU A 82 49.23 27.88 10.07
N TYR A 83 48.25 28.57 10.65
CA TYR A 83 48.32 29.08 12.02
C TYR A 83 48.56 27.94 13.02
N ALA A 84 47.76 26.88 12.94
CA ALA A 84 47.87 25.71 13.81
C ALA A 84 49.26 25.04 13.75
N ARG A 85 49.92 25.05 12.58
CA ARG A 85 51.27 24.49 12.40
C ARG A 85 52.38 25.40 12.90
N SER A 86 52.24 26.70 12.66
CA SER A 86 53.28 27.70 12.99
C SER A 86 53.29 28.07 14.46
N HIS A 87 52.13 28.04 15.12
CA HIS A 87 51.93 28.48 16.52
C HIS A 87 51.68 27.31 17.47
N ALA A 88 52.14 26.10 17.11
CA ALA A 88 51.93 24.89 17.93
C ALA A 88 52.52 24.96 19.35
N SER A 89 53.38 25.93 19.65
CA SER A 89 53.95 26.17 20.99
C SER A 89 53.16 27.20 21.81
N ASP A 90 52.24 27.93 21.16
CA ASP A 90 51.52 29.07 21.74
C ASP A 90 50.05 28.72 22.09
N THR A 91 49.59 27.53 21.75
CA THR A 91 48.24 27.03 22.06
C THR A 91 48.22 26.23 23.36
N ASP A 92 47.15 26.36 24.15
CA ASP A 92 46.99 25.66 25.43
C ASP A 92 46.85 24.15 25.24
N VAL A 93 46.22 23.75 24.12
CA VAL A 93 46.17 22.35 23.64
C VAL A 93 46.75 22.27 22.23
N PRO A 94 47.40 21.16 21.83
CA PRO A 94 47.83 20.99 20.45
C PRO A 94 46.60 20.99 19.52
N TRP A 95 46.55 21.87 18.51
CA TRP A 95 45.41 21.90 17.57
C TRP A 95 45.43 20.73 16.58
N ILE A 96 46.64 20.26 16.25
CA ILE A 96 46.85 19.14 15.34
C ILE A 96 46.99 17.86 16.17
N SER A 97 46.26 16.82 15.79
CA SER A 97 46.27 15.56 16.52
C SER A 97 47.68 14.96 16.56
N THR A 98 48.13 14.64 17.78
CA THR A 98 49.42 13.97 18.03
C THR A 98 49.44 12.54 17.48
N SER A 99 48.27 11.91 17.37
CA SER A 99 48.09 10.55 16.85
C SER A 99 47.99 10.52 15.33
N ASN A 100 47.41 11.56 14.71
CA ASN A 100 47.32 11.66 13.27
C ASN A 100 47.44 13.12 12.80
N PRO A 101 48.59 13.53 12.24
CA PRO A 101 48.85 14.93 11.88
C PRO A 101 47.99 15.46 10.71
N ASN A 102 47.14 14.59 10.13
CA ASN A 102 46.17 14.98 9.10
C ASN A 102 44.82 15.42 9.68
N TYR A 103 44.60 15.37 11.00
CA TYR A 103 43.34 15.74 11.63
C TYR A 103 43.54 16.77 12.75
N TRP A 104 42.47 17.49 13.06
CA TRP A 104 42.38 18.29 14.28
C TRP A 104 42.38 17.39 15.51
N SER A 105 42.86 17.89 16.63
CA SER A 105 42.87 17.15 17.90
C SER A 105 41.47 16.79 18.39
N ASP A 106 41.37 15.64 19.05
CA ASP A 106 40.11 15.17 19.63
C ASP A 106 39.60 16.18 20.67
N GLY A 107 38.29 16.44 20.65
CA GLY A 107 37.61 17.41 21.51
C GLY A 107 37.85 18.88 21.13
N LEU A 108 38.61 19.18 20.06
CA LEU A 108 38.89 20.55 19.63
C LEU A 108 37.75 21.13 18.79
N VAL A 109 37.42 22.39 19.03
CA VAL A 109 36.49 23.19 18.23
C VAL A 109 37.15 24.52 17.93
N ILE A 110 37.46 24.81 16.67
CA ILE A 110 38.04 26.09 16.26
C ILE A 110 36.96 26.96 15.62
N LEU A 111 36.72 28.14 16.18
CA LEU A 111 35.84 29.18 15.62
C LEU A 111 36.72 30.29 15.04
N ALA A 112 36.81 30.36 13.71
CA ALA A 112 37.69 31.28 13.02
C ALA A 112 36.92 32.40 12.31
N VAL A 113 37.46 33.62 12.36
CA VAL A 113 36.98 34.76 11.57
C VAL A 113 38.14 35.52 10.96
N ALA A 114 38.03 35.90 9.69
CA ALA A 114 38.92 36.85 9.04
C ALA A 114 38.12 38.15 8.81
N PRO A 115 38.26 39.16 9.71
CA PRO A 115 37.44 40.37 9.66
C PRO A 115 37.61 41.15 8.35
N GLU A 116 38.85 41.30 7.89
CA GLU A 116 39.21 42.08 6.69
C GLU A 116 38.80 41.36 5.39
N ALA A 117 39.04 40.05 5.31
CA ALA A 117 38.67 39.23 4.15
C ALA A 117 37.18 38.79 4.14
N ARG A 118 36.43 39.13 5.20
CA ARG A 118 35.02 38.78 5.42
C ARG A 118 34.70 37.29 5.28
N LYS A 119 35.49 36.46 5.98
CA LYS A 119 35.31 35.00 6.02
C LYS A 119 35.12 34.50 7.44
N VAL A 120 34.29 33.48 7.60
CA VAL A 120 34.04 32.77 8.85
C VAL A 120 34.23 31.28 8.60
N GLY A 121 34.75 30.54 9.58
CA GLY A 121 34.89 29.11 9.49
C GLY A 121 34.82 28.42 10.86
N CYS A 122 34.36 27.18 10.86
CA CYS A 122 34.34 26.32 12.04
C CYS A 122 35.03 24.99 11.73
N TYR A 123 35.88 24.52 12.64
CA TYR A 123 36.68 23.30 12.49
C TYR A 123 36.58 22.44 13.75
N PHE A 124 36.66 21.13 13.59
CA PHE A 124 36.34 20.18 14.65
C PHE A 124 37.32 19.01 14.68
N GLY A 125 37.68 18.57 15.88
CA GLY A 125 38.18 17.22 16.13
C GLY A 125 37.18 16.19 15.61
N GLU A 126 37.68 15.04 15.13
CA GLU A 126 36.84 14.07 14.42
C GLU A 126 35.75 13.44 15.32
N ASP A 127 36.01 13.39 16.63
CA ASP A 127 35.10 12.91 17.67
C ASP A 127 33.95 13.87 17.98
N VAL A 128 34.13 15.17 17.74
CA VAL A 128 33.14 16.24 17.98
C VAL A 128 32.64 16.88 16.69
N ALA A 129 33.01 16.32 15.54
CA ALA A 129 32.66 16.82 14.23
C ALA A 129 31.14 16.77 13.98
N VAL A 130 30.60 17.88 13.46
CA VAL A 130 29.18 18.00 13.10
C VAL A 130 28.99 17.95 11.57
N PRO A 131 27.84 17.48 11.05
CA PRO A 131 27.57 17.45 9.61
C PRO A 131 27.65 18.83 8.96
N LEU A 132 27.95 18.88 7.66
CA LEU A 132 28.11 20.13 6.88
C LEU A 132 26.94 21.11 7.03
N GLU A 133 25.70 20.61 7.13
CA GLU A 133 24.51 21.45 7.36
C GLU A 133 24.57 22.19 8.71
N GLN A 134 25.05 21.52 9.77
CA GLN A 134 25.21 22.14 11.09
C GLN A 134 26.42 23.08 11.12
N GLN A 135 27.49 22.77 10.38
CA GLN A 135 28.62 23.69 10.22
C GLN A 135 28.18 25.00 9.56
N ALA A 136 27.35 24.93 8.52
CA ALA A 136 26.76 26.11 7.89
C ALA A 136 25.86 26.88 8.87
N ALA A 137 25.03 26.19 9.66
CA ALA A 137 24.16 26.82 10.66
C ALA A 137 24.96 27.53 11.77
N ILE A 138 26.09 26.95 12.21
CA ILE A 138 27.02 27.59 13.16
C ILE A 138 27.58 28.88 12.54
N GLN A 139 28.08 28.82 11.31
CA GLN A 139 28.62 29.99 10.62
C GLN A 139 27.55 31.08 10.44
N ASP A 140 26.35 30.69 9.98
CA ASP A 140 25.23 31.59 9.72
C ASP A 140 24.73 32.32 10.98
N ALA A 141 24.84 31.70 12.16
CA ALA A 141 24.51 32.35 13.43
C ALA A 141 25.34 33.62 13.69
N ALA A 142 26.57 33.67 13.15
CA ALA A 142 27.49 34.79 13.33
C ALA A 142 27.43 35.83 12.19
N LYS A 143 27.06 35.41 10.97
CA LYS A 143 27.17 36.24 9.75
C LYS A 143 26.48 37.59 9.85
N ASN A 144 25.28 37.64 10.44
CA ASN A 144 24.52 38.89 10.55
C ASN A 144 25.22 39.92 11.43
N GLN A 145 25.86 39.49 12.52
CA GLN A 145 26.61 40.35 13.43
C GLN A 145 27.96 40.74 12.79
N TYR A 146 28.66 39.80 12.16
CA TYR A 146 29.89 40.08 11.43
C TYR A 146 29.70 41.09 10.27
N ARG A 147 28.56 41.06 9.57
CA ARG A 147 28.22 42.10 8.57
C ARG A 147 28.11 43.50 9.18
N GLN A 148 27.67 43.58 10.43
CA GLN A 148 27.54 44.82 11.19
C GLN A 148 28.83 45.20 11.93
N ALA A 149 29.94 44.48 11.69
CA ALA A 149 31.21 44.60 12.40
C ALA A 149 31.11 44.34 13.93
N ASP A 150 30.07 43.63 14.37
CA ASP A 150 29.96 43.08 15.72
C ASP A 150 30.69 41.73 15.76
N TRP A 151 32.01 41.79 15.83
CA TRP A 151 32.88 40.61 15.88
C TRP A 151 32.66 39.83 17.18
N TYR A 152 32.63 40.53 18.31
CA TYR A 152 32.44 39.90 19.62
C TYR A 152 31.12 39.14 19.70
N GLY A 153 30.00 39.81 19.40
CA GLY A 153 28.68 39.19 19.46
C GLY A 153 28.50 38.08 18.42
N GLY A 154 29.09 38.23 17.23
CA GLY A 154 29.07 37.18 16.21
C GLY A 154 29.77 35.91 16.68
N THR A 155 30.93 36.02 17.34
CA THR A 155 31.66 34.86 17.86
C THR A 155 30.94 34.21 19.04
N VAL A 156 30.31 34.99 19.93
CA VAL A 156 29.45 34.45 21.00
C VAL A 156 28.27 33.67 20.41
N SER A 157 27.58 34.20 19.40
CA SER A 157 26.46 33.50 18.74
C SER A 157 26.93 32.22 18.05
N MET A 158 28.11 32.25 17.44
CA MET A 158 28.75 31.07 16.85
C MET A 158 29.03 30.00 17.91
N ALA A 159 29.62 30.38 19.04
CA ALA A 159 29.92 29.49 20.15
C ALA A 159 28.65 28.92 20.80
N ALA A 160 27.62 29.75 21.01
CA ALA A 160 26.33 29.32 21.54
C ALA A 160 25.63 28.32 20.61
N LYS A 161 25.67 28.57 19.29
CA LYS A 161 25.11 27.63 18.32
C LYS A 161 25.90 26.33 18.29
N THR A 162 27.22 26.40 18.44
CA THR A 162 28.10 25.23 18.51
C THR A 162 27.80 24.38 19.75
N ALA A 163 27.59 25.01 20.91
CA ALA A 163 27.18 24.34 22.14
C ALA A 163 25.82 23.62 22.02
N ASP A 164 24.87 24.21 21.30
CA ASP A 164 23.55 23.62 21.05
C ASP A 164 23.61 22.37 20.15
N VAL A 165 24.56 22.30 19.22
CA VAL A 165 24.62 21.23 18.20
C VAL A 165 25.62 20.12 18.53
N ILE A 166 26.73 20.40 19.20
CA ILE A 166 27.71 19.37 19.62
C ILE A 166 27.08 18.43 20.66
N GLY A 167 27.31 17.12 20.48
CA GLY A 167 26.80 16.06 21.36
C GLY A 167 25.28 15.89 21.40
N ARG A 168 24.51 16.57 20.53
CA ARG A 168 23.07 16.28 20.38
C ARG A 168 22.94 14.88 19.78
N ALA A 169 22.23 13.97 20.44
CA ALA A 169 21.79 12.71 19.85
C ALA A 169 20.89 13.04 18.63
N GLY A 170 21.52 13.19 17.47
CA GLY A 170 20.94 13.87 16.32
C GLY A 170 21.95 14.43 15.29
N GLY A 171 23.24 14.47 15.61
CA GLY A 171 24.32 14.85 14.68
C GLY A 171 24.86 13.72 13.79
N GLY A 172 24.45 12.46 14.00
CA GLY A 172 24.67 11.36 13.06
C GLY A 172 23.54 11.29 12.04
N GLY A 173 23.88 11.07 10.76
CA GLY A 173 23.00 11.23 9.60
C GLY A 173 21.51 10.86 9.81
N ILE A 174 20.63 11.64 9.17
CA ILE A 174 19.15 11.64 9.16
C ILE A 174 18.51 10.24 9.33
N ILE A 175 19.18 9.20 8.84
CA ILE A 175 18.77 7.80 8.89
C ILE A 175 18.69 7.25 10.33
N MET A 176 19.62 7.54 11.25
CA MET A 176 19.61 6.87 12.56
C MET A 176 18.75 7.59 13.62
N THR A 177 18.67 8.91 13.54
CA THR A 177 18.04 9.78 14.55
C THR A 177 16.51 9.77 14.46
N TYR A 178 15.94 9.77 13.25
CA TYR A 178 14.49 9.92 13.07
C TYR A 178 13.82 8.65 12.56
N ILE A 179 14.51 7.82 11.75
CA ILE A 179 13.88 6.68 11.09
C ILE A 179 13.66 5.53 12.09
N LEU A 180 14.59 5.22 12.98
CA LEU A 180 14.44 4.09 13.90
C LEU A 180 13.32 4.29 14.94
N PRO A 181 13.24 5.44 15.67
CA PRO A 181 12.11 5.71 16.56
C PRO A 181 10.83 6.03 15.77
N GLY A 182 10.93 6.61 14.58
CA GLY A 182 9.79 6.84 13.69
C GLY A 182 9.14 5.54 13.24
N ILE A 183 9.94 4.55 12.83
CA ILE A 183 9.49 3.20 12.45
C ILE A 183 8.89 2.48 13.65
N SER A 184 9.48 2.59 14.86
CA SER A 184 8.92 1.93 16.06
C SER A 184 7.60 2.55 16.49
N ALA A 185 7.46 3.89 16.42
CA ALA A 185 6.20 4.58 16.68
C ALA A 185 5.13 4.24 15.63
N LEU A 186 5.49 4.23 14.34
CA LEU A 186 4.59 3.83 13.26
C LEU A 186 4.16 2.36 13.37
N ALA A 187 5.09 1.46 13.75
CA ALA A 187 4.77 0.06 14.02
C ALA A 187 3.84 -0.09 15.23
N GLY A 188 4.09 0.67 16.31
CA GLY A 188 3.22 0.70 17.50
C GLY A 188 1.80 1.19 17.18
N ILE A 189 1.67 2.28 16.41
CA ILE A 189 0.38 2.82 15.95
C ILE A 189 -0.31 1.84 15.02
N THR A 190 0.39 1.31 14.01
CA THR A 190 -0.19 0.37 13.04
C THR A 190 -0.66 -0.91 13.74
N TRP A 191 0.13 -1.43 14.68
CA TRP A 191 -0.23 -2.59 15.49
C TRP A 191 -1.43 -2.31 16.38
N LEU A 192 -1.49 -1.15 17.05
CA LEU A 192 -2.61 -0.75 17.90
C LEU A 192 -3.90 -0.55 17.10
N VAL A 193 -3.82 0.15 15.97
CA VAL A 193 -4.95 0.35 15.05
C VAL A 193 -5.42 -0.98 14.49
N TYR A 194 -4.52 -1.84 14.01
CA TYR A 194 -4.85 -3.18 13.53
C TYR A 194 -5.51 -4.03 14.63
N TYR A 195 -4.99 -3.99 15.86
CA TYR A 195 -5.48 -4.77 16.98
C TYR A 195 -6.87 -4.31 17.45
N LEU A 196 -7.09 -2.99 17.53
CA LEU A 196 -8.40 -2.41 17.85
C LEU A 196 -9.40 -2.64 16.72
N TRP A 197 -9.02 -2.35 15.48
CA TRP A 197 -9.85 -2.61 14.29
C TRP A 197 -10.28 -4.07 14.24
N ARG A 198 -9.37 -5.01 14.46
CA ARG A 198 -9.69 -6.45 14.53
C ARG A 198 -10.77 -6.77 15.57
N GLY A 199 -10.69 -6.21 16.78
CA GLY A 199 -11.67 -6.48 17.83
C GLY A 199 -13.02 -5.81 17.59
N PHE A 200 -13.02 -4.57 17.10
CA PHE A 200 -14.24 -3.86 16.73
C PHE A 200 -14.93 -4.48 15.52
N THR A 201 -14.17 -4.87 14.49
CA THR A 201 -14.69 -5.57 13.32
C THR A 201 -15.17 -6.97 13.67
N ALA A 202 -14.51 -7.71 14.58
CA ALA A 202 -15.05 -8.98 15.08
C ALA A 202 -16.41 -8.79 15.78
N ARG A 203 -16.59 -7.69 16.54
CA ARG A 203 -17.83 -7.36 17.22
C ARG A 203 -18.92 -6.91 16.23
N SER A 204 -18.59 -6.10 15.22
CA SER A 204 -19.51 -5.68 14.17
C SER A 204 -19.99 -6.88 13.35
N ARG A 205 -19.06 -7.72 12.90
CA ARG A 205 -19.34 -8.94 12.12
C ARG A 205 -20.15 -9.97 12.90
N ALA A 206 -19.90 -10.13 14.18
CA ALA A 206 -20.74 -10.98 15.02
C ALA A 206 -22.14 -10.40 15.22
N HIS A 207 -22.29 -9.07 15.27
CA HIS A 207 -23.60 -8.42 15.29
C HIS A 207 -24.35 -8.54 13.95
N GLU A 208 -23.64 -8.45 12.82
CA GLU A 208 -24.20 -8.68 11.47
C GLU A 208 -24.58 -10.15 11.27
N ALA A 209 -23.68 -11.08 11.64
CA ALA A 209 -23.95 -12.51 11.60
C ALA A 209 -25.09 -12.93 12.53
N LEU A 210 -25.27 -12.27 13.68
CA LEU A 210 -26.45 -12.46 14.55
C LEU A 210 -27.75 -11.95 13.90
N ARG A 211 -27.70 -10.87 13.10
CA ARG A 211 -28.87 -10.40 12.35
C ARG A 211 -29.25 -11.37 11.25
N HIS A 212 -28.30 -11.80 10.42
CA HIS A 212 -28.54 -12.80 9.37
C HIS A 212 -28.98 -14.14 9.97
N TYR A 213 -28.38 -14.61 11.06
CA TYR A 213 -28.82 -15.83 11.76
C TYR A 213 -30.24 -15.69 12.35
N SER A 214 -30.61 -14.52 12.90
CA SER A 214 -31.96 -14.29 13.44
C SER A 214 -33.04 -14.18 12.37
N GLN A 215 -32.68 -13.78 11.16
CA GLN A 215 -33.58 -13.73 10.01
C GLN A 215 -33.79 -15.14 9.43
N VAL A 216 -32.70 -15.92 9.29
CA VAL A 216 -32.73 -17.33 8.84
C VAL A 216 -33.49 -18.25 9.82
N THR A 217 -33.45 -18.00 11.13
CA THR A 217 -34.26 -18.78 12.10
C THR A 217 -35.75 -18.41 12.07
N HIS A 218 -36.12 -17.24 11.56
CA HIS A 218 -37.53 -16.85 11.44
C HIS A 218 -38.13 -17.29 10.10
N ASP A 219 -37.33 -17.33 9.04
CA ASP A 219 -37.77 -17.67 7.68
C ASP A 219 -37.61 -19.16 7.33
N TYR A 220 -37.00 -19.99 8.19
CA TYR A 220 -36.84 -21.44 7.98
C TYR A 220 -38.16 -22.18 7.65
N GLU A 221 -39.26 -21.84 8.35
CA GLU A 221 -40.58 -22.44 8.08
C GLU A 221 -41.13 -22.02 6.70
N THR A 222 -40.81 -20.81 6.22
CA THR A 222 -41.19 -20.34 4.89
C THR A 222 -40.32 -20.94 3.79
N THR A 223 -39.02 -21.14 4.03
CA THR A 223 -38.10 -21.80 3.09
C THR A 223 -38.45 -23.28 2.92
N GLU A 224 -38.83 -23.98 3.99
CA GLU A 224 -39.25 -25.39 3.93
C GLU A 224 -40.56 -25.55 3.13
N LEU A 225 -41.51 -24.62 3.32
CA LEU A 225 -42.75 -24.57 2.53
C LEU A 225 -42.48 -24.29 1.04
N LEU A 226 -41.54 -23.38 0.72
CA LEU A 226 -41.17 -23.05 -0.66
C LEU A 226 -40.36 -24.17 -1.33
N ALA A 227 -39.43 -24.80 -0.62
CA ALA A 227 -38.66 -25.94 -1.11
C ALA A 227 -39.58 -27.11 -1.50
N GLY A 228 -40.67 -27.33 -0.75
CA GLY A 228 -41.69 -28.33 -1.09
C GLY A 228 -42.49 -28.03 -2.37
N THR A 229 -42.37 -26.83 -2.94
CA THR A 229 -43.03 -26.45 -4.21
C THR A 229 -42.10 -26.54 -5.43
N ILE A 230 -40.82 -26.87 -5.24
CA ILE A 230 -39.85 -26.99 -6.33
C ILE A 230 -39.95 -28.38 -6.96
N PRO A 231 -40.20 -28.50 -8.28
CA PRO A 231 -40.24 -29.79 -8.96
C PRO A 231 -38.86 -30.46 -8.97
N GLU A 232 -38.73 -31.61 -8.31
CA GLU A 232 -37.48 -32.40 -8.28
C GLU A 232 -37.22 -33.19 -9.58
N ASP A 233 -38.21 -33.29 -10.45
CA ASP A 233 -38.14 -33.97 -11.75
C ASP A 233 -37.50 -33.12 -12.87
N GLU A 234 -37.29 -31.83 -12.62
CA GLU A 234 -36.63 -30.90 -13.55
C GLU A 234 -35.14 -30.70 -13.21
N PRO A 235 -34.22 -30.59 -14.20
CA PRO A 235 -32.78 -30.47 -13.95
C PRO A 235 -32.38 -29.31 -13.03
N HIS A 236 -32.97 -28.12 -13.22
CA HIS A 236 -32.70 -26.92 -12.41
C HIS A 236 -33.30 -27.03 -11.01
N GLY A 237 -34.51 -27.60 -10.88
CA GLY A 237 -35.14 -27.86 -9.57
C GLY A 237 -34.36 -28.89 -8.75
N ALA A 238 -33.91 -29.98 -9.38
CA ALA A 238 -33.06 -31.00 -8.77
C ALA A 238 -31.70 -30.44 -8.32
N GLN A 239 -31.10 -29.55 -9.10
CA GLN A 239 -29.85 -28.86 -8.74
C GLN A 239 -30.04 -27.98 -7.51
N VAL A 240 -31.11 -27.19 -7.45
CA VAL A 240 -31.41 -26.33 -6.30
C VAL A 240 -31.73 -27.16 -5.05
N MET A 241 -32.43 -28.29 -5.18
CA MET A 241 -32.65 -29.22 -4.07
C MET A 241 -31.38 -29.91 -3.59
N ALA A 242 -30.42 -30.19 -4.47
CA ALA A 242 -29.10 -30.67 -4.05
C ALA A 242 -28.35 -29.59 -3.23
N ARG A 243 -28.46 -28.31 -3.62
CA ARG A 243 -27.91 -27.17 -2.84
C ARG A 243 -28.61 -27.02 -1.49
N TYR A 244 -29.94 -27.19 -1.44
CA TYR A 244 -30.71 -27.13 -0.21
C TYR A 244 -30.33 -28.25 0.78
N ARG A 245 -30.14 -29.48 0.29
CA ARG A 245 -29.70 -30.62 1.14
C ARG A 245 -28.32 -30.38 1.75
N TRP A 246 -27.38 -29.80 0.99
CA TRP A 246 -26.09 -29.38 1.53
C TRP A 246 -26.23 -28.27 2.59
N PHE A 247 -27.15 -27.32 2.36
CA PHE A 247 -27.43 -26.25 3.33
C PHE A 247 -28.02 -26.77 4.63
N LEU A 248 -28.88 -27.77 4.60
CA LEU A 248 -29.42 -28.36 5.84
C LEU A 248 -28.29 -28.97 6.69
N ASP A 249 -27.32 -29.62 6.07
CA ASP A 249 -26.13 -30.17 6.72
C ASP A 249 -25.22 -29.04 7.27
N GLU A 250 -24.90 -28.03 6.45
CA GLU A 250 -24.07 -26.90 6.86
C GLU A 250 -24.76 -26.01 7.92
N TYR A 251 -26.09 -25.88 7.89
CA TYR A 251 -26.86 -25.14 8.90
C TYR A 251 -26.79 -25.82 10.28
N GLU A 252 -26.80 -27.15 10.33
CA GLU A 252 -26.60 -27.90 11.57
C GLU A 252 -25.18 -27.69 12.11
N GLU A 253 -24.16 -27.69 11.24
CA GLU A 253 -22.78 -27.40 11.62
C GLU A 253 -22.55 -25.95 12.06
N VAL A 254 -23.18 -24.98 11.38
CA VAL A 254 -23.17 -23.57 11.73
C VAL A 254 -23.86 -23.35 13.08
N THR A 255 -25.00 -23.99 13.32
CA THR A 255 -25.72 -23.93 14.60
C THR A 255 -24.88 -24.54 15.73
N ARG A 256 -24.23 -25.70 15.48
CA ARG A 256 -23.32 -26.34 16.44
C ARG A 256 -22.10 -25.47 16.73
N SER A 257 -21.51 -24.85 15.70
CA SER A 257 -20.36 -23.95 15.86
C SER A 257 -20.72 -22.63 16.53
N TRP A 258 -21.93 -22.11 16.35
CA TRP A 258 -22.47 -20.99 17.15
C TRP A 258 -22.66 -21.39 18.63
N MET A 259 -23.17 -22.58 18.91
CA MET A 259 -23.30 -23.10 20.28
C MET A 259 -21.91 -23.30 20.94
N GLU A 260 -20.92 -23.80 20.21
CA GLU A 260 -19.53 -23.93 20.69
C GLU A 260 -18.77 -22.60 20.80
N PHE A 261 -19.12 -21.61 19.96
CA PHE A 261 -18.53 -20.28 20.00
C PHE A 261 -18.92 -19.50 21.26
N GLY A 262 -20.13 -19.74 21.79
CA GLY A 262 -20.63 -19.07 22.99
C GLY A 262 -20.75 -17.54 22.82
N ASN A 263 -20.85 -16.80 23.93
CA ASN A 263 -20.85 -15.33 23.92
C ASN A 263 -19.52 -14.81 24.49
N PRO A 264 -18.53 -14.44 23.65
CA PRO A 264 -17.26 -13.90 24.14
C PRO A 264 -17.51 -12.61 24.95
N HIS A 265 -16.92 -12.50 26.13
CA HIS A 265 -17.08 -11.31 26.97
C HIS A 265 -15.85 -10.39 26.93
N GLY A 266 -16.09 -9.09 26.70
CA GLY A 266 -15.10 -8.02 26.85
C GLY A 266 -13.80 -8.21 26.05
N ALA A 267 -12.67 -8.32 26.74
CA ALA A 267 -11.34 -8.40 26.11
C ALA A 267 -11.10 -9.69 25.30
N GLN A 268 -12.00 -10.69 25.36
CA GLN A 268 -11.91 -11.91 24.56
C GLN A 268 -12.09 -11.64 23.06
N TRP A 269 -12.86 -10.62 22.67
CA TRP A 269 -13.10 -10.23 21.26
C TRP A 269 -11.83 -9.86 20.49
N PHE A 270 -10.77 -9.44 21.18
CA PHE A 270 -9.51 -8.99 20.59
C PHE A 270 -8.51 -10.14 20.33
N GLY A 271 -8.92 -11.40 20.57
CA GLY A 271 -8.11 -12.58 20.31
C GLY A 271 -8.03 -12.98 18.82
N ARG A 272 -7.04 -13.82 18.47
CA ARG A 272 -6.91 -14.32 17.09
C ARG A 272 -8.05 -15.27 16.69
N LEU A 273 -8.49 -16.08 17.66
CA LEU A 273 -9.49 -17.12 17.48
C LEU A 273 -10.91 -16.55 17.29
N PRO A 274 -11.39 -15.58 18.08
CA PRO A 274 -12.74 -15.04 17.90
C PRO A 274 -12.91 -14.29 16.58
N PHE A 275 -11.89 -13.55 16.11
CA PHE A 275 -11.95 -12.90 14.79
C PHE A 275 -12.03 -13.91 13.63
N LYS A 276 -11.21 -14.98 13.68
CA LYS A 276 -11.23 -16.01 12.63
C LYS A 276 -12.57 -16.74 12.62
N ARG A 277 -13.05 -17.19 13.79
CA ARG A 277 -14.34 -17.87 13.93
C ARG A 277 -15.52 -16.97 13.58
N ALA A 278 -15.51 -15.69 13.98
CA ALA A 278 -16.57 -14.75 13.62
C ALA A 278 -16.59 -14.44 12.11
N THR A 279 -15.43 -14.32 11.46
CA THR A 279 -15.36 -14.12 10.00
C THR A 279 -15.77 -15.39 9.24
N GLU A 280 -15.46 -16.57 9.78
CA GLU A 280 -15.91 -17.85 9.24
C GLU A 280 -17.42 -18.03 9.41
N LEU A 281 -17.97 -17.67 10.58
CA LEU A 281 -19.39 -17.68 10.86
C LEU A 281 -20.16 -16.66 10.00
N GLU A 282 -19.63 -15.45 9.83
CA GLU A 282 -20.19 -14.41 8.95
C GLU A 282 -20.29 -14.91 7.50
N LYS A 283 -19.17 -15.39 6.94
CA LYS A 283 -19.14 -15.94 5.58
C LYS A 283 -20.06 -17.13 5.40
N ARG A 284 -20.14 -18.01 6.40
CA ARG A 284 -21.10 -19.12 6.39
C ARG A 284 -22.53 -18.62 6.45
N SER A 285 -22.84 -17.63 7.30
CA SER A 285 -24.19 -17.05 7.40
C SER A 285 -24.62 -16.27 6.15
N GLU A 286 -23.70 -15.56 5.50
CA GLU A 286 -23.94 -14.89 4.20
C GLU A 286 -24.21 -15.93 3.09
N GLY A 287 -23.49 -17.06 3.14
CA GLY A 287 -23.76 -18.22 2.29
C GLY A 287 -25.13 -18.87 2.55
N LEU A 288 -25.63 -18.82 3.78
CA LEU A 288 -26.97 -19.32 4.13
C LEU A 288 -28.07 -18.37 3.61
N ASP A 289 -27.96 -17.06 3.86
CA ASP A 289 -28.90 -16.01 3.41
C ASP A 289 -29.04 -16.00 1.89
N SER A 290 -27.91 -16.05 1.18
CA SER A 290 -27.92 -16.11 -0.29
C SER A 290 -28.54 -17.39 -0.86
N LEU A 291 -28.52 -18.52 -0.14
CA LEU A 291 -29.18 -19.74 -0.61
C LEU A 291 -30.69 -19.69 -0.36
N ASP A 292 -31.13 -19.09 0.75
CA ASP A 292 -32.56 -18.84 0.98
C ASP A 292 -33.16 -18.01 -0.18
N ASP A 293 -32.46 -16.93 -0.56
CA ASP A 293 -32.80 -16.13 -1.74
C ASP A 293 -32.88 -16.97 -3.04
N VAL A 294 -31.97 -17.93 -3.25
CA VAL A 294 -31.99 -18.82 -4.43
C VAL A 294 -33.21 -19.73 -4.41
N ILE A 295 -33.55 -20.30 -3.26
CA ILE A 295 -34.70 -21.20 -3.10
C ILE A 295 -35.99 -20.41 -3.33
N ALA A 296 -36.11 -19.23 -2.73
CA ALA A 296 -37.23 -18.33 -2.93
C ALA A 296 -37.35 -17.91 -4.41
N ASN A 297 -36.24 -17.55 -5.06
CA ASN A 297 -36.21 -17.20 -6.48
C ASN A 297 -36.62 -18.38 -7.36
N THR A 298 -36.12 -19.58 -7.07
CA THR A 298 -36.42 -20.80 -7.83
C THR A 298 -37.90 -21.17 -7.69
N ALA A 299 -38.42 -21.21 -6.47
CA ALA A 299 -39.83 -21.46 -6.22
C ALA A 299 -40.70 -20.40 -6.90
N THR A 300 -40.36 -19.12 -6.78
CA THR A 300 -41.11 -18.02 -7.41
C THR A 300 -41.11 -18.12 -8.93
N PHE A 301 -39.97 -18.42 -9.54
CA PHE A 301 -39.82 -18.48 -10.99
C PHE A 301 -40.46 -19.73 -11.60
N LEU A 302 -40.18 -20.92 -11.05
CA LEU A 302 -40.73 -22.18 -11.57
C LEU A 302 -42.24 -22.28 -11.37
N SER A 303 -42.77 -21.78 -10.24
CA SER A 303 -44.22 -21.70 -10.03
C SER A 303 -44.90 -20.52 -10.74
N ARG A 304 -44.13 -19.63 -11.38
CA ARG A 304 -44.59 -18.36 -11.97
C ARG A 304 -45.39 -17.50 -10.99
N SER A 305 -44.99 -17.52 -9.72
CA SER A 305 -45.61 -16.71 -8.67
C SER A 305 -45.32 -15.23 -8.84
N HIS A 306 -46.04 -14.37 -8.11
CA HIS A 306 -45.85 -12.92 -8.14
C HIS A 306 -44.38 -12.53 -7.87
N GLY A 307 -43.77 -11.75 -8.77
CA GLY A 307 -42.34 -11.36 -8.70
C GLY A 307 -41.40 -12.18 -9.59
N TRP A 308 -41.92 -13.13 -10.37
CA TRP A 308 -41.15 -13.93 -11.33
C TRP A 308 -40.38 -13.08 -12.36
N ASP A 309 -40.90 -11.91 -12.72
CA ASP A 309 -40.30 -10.94 -13.66
C ASP A 309 -38.97 -10.38 -13.12
N ARG A 310 -38.92 -10.09 -11.81
CA ARG A 310 -37.70 -9.65 -11.13
C ARG A 310 -36.66 -10.77 -11.06
N VAL A 311 -37.10 -12.01 -10.79
CA VAL A 311 -36.21 -13.17 -10.78
C VAL A 311 -35.65 -13.41 -12.18
N TRP A 312 -36.49 -13.34 -13.21
CA TRP A 312 -36.07 -13.46 -14.60
C TRP A 312 -35.04 -12.39 -15.00
N SER A 313 -35.26 -11.13 -14.62
CA SER A 313 -34.28 -10.07 -14.85
C SER A 313 -32.96 -10.32 -14.10
N ASN A 314 -32.99 -10.95 -12.93
CA ASN A 314 -31.79 -11.36 -12.19
C ASN A 314 -31.03 -12.48 -12.91
N GLU A 315 -31.76 -13.46 -13.47
CA GLU A 315 -31.20 -14.58 -14.25
C GLU A 315 -30.61 -14.16 -15.60
N GLN A 316 -31.15 -13.13 -16.25
CA GLN A 316 -30.59 -12.57 -17.48
C GLN A 316 -29.28 -11.81 -17.25
N GLY A 317 -29.08 -11.28 -16.04
CA GLY A 317 -27.95 -10.42 -15.67
C GLY A 317 -26.58 -10.98 -16.07
N PRO A 318 -26.20 -12.21 -15.69
CA PRO A 318 -24.92 -12.80 -16.06
C PRO A 318 -24.71 -12.94 -17.57
N VAL A 319 -25.73 -13.35 -18.31
CA VAL A 319 -25.66 -13.48 -19.77
C VAL A 319 -25.46 -12.11 -20.42
N LEU A 320 -26.13 -11.08 -19.92
CA LEU A 320 -25.96 -9.71 -20.40
C LEU A 320 -24.56 -9.15 -20.09
N GLU A 321 -23.98 -9.49 -18.93
CA GLU A 321 -22.61 -9.13 -18.56
C GLU A 321 -21.57 -9.85 -19.46
N ASP A 322 -21.82 -11.10 -19.82
CA ASP A 322 -20.99 -11.87 -20.75
C ASP A 322 -21.09 -11.31 -22.18
N LEU A 323 -22.30 -11.07 -22.70
CA LEU A 323 -22.50 -10.43 -24.00
C LEU A 323 -21.83 -9.05 -24.08
N GLN A 324 -21.87 -8.28 -22.98
CA GLN A 324 -21.12 -7.02 -22.85
C GLN A 324 -19.61 -7.26 -22.95
N SER A 325 -19.10 -8.29 -22.28
CA SER A 325 -17.68 -8.64 -22.31
C SER A 325 -17.23 -9.08 -23.71
N LEU A 326 -18.04 -9.85 -24.44
CA LEU A 326 -17.78 -10.23 -25.83
C LEU A 326 -17.74 -8.99 -26.73
N ARG A 327 -18.68 -8.07 -26.57
CA ARG A 327 -18.67 -6.79 -27.31
C ARG A 327 -17.43 -5.95 -27.02
N ARG A 328 -16.96 -5.92 -25.77
CA ARG A 328 -15.69 -5.26 -25.40
C ARG A 328 -14.50 -5.92 -26.08
N LEU A 329 -14.46 -7.25 -26.16
CA LEU A 329 -13.42 -7.99 -26.86
C LEU A 329 -13.38 -7.62 -28.35
N CYS A 330 -14.53 -7.60 -29.03
CA CYS A 330 -14.62 -7.14 -30.43
C CYS A 330 -14.05 -5.72 -30.60
N HIS A 331 -14.42 -4.80 -29.71
CA HIS A 331 -13.91 -3.42 -29.75
C HIS A 331 -12.40 -3.32 -29.54
N GLN A 332 -11.84 -4.10 -28.61
CA GLN A 332 -10.39 -4.16 -28.39
C GLN A 332 -9.66 -4.70 -29.62
N ILE A 333 -10.17 -5.77 -30.23
CA ILE A 333 -9.60 -6.35 -31.45
C ILE A 333 -9.65 -5.35 -32.61
N ASP A 334 -10.77 -4.66 -32.81
CA ASP A 334 -10.92 -3.63 -33.85
C ASP A 334 -9.98 -2.43 -33.66
N SER A 335 -9.59 -2.13 -32.42
CA SER A 335 -8.63 -1.07 -32.11
C SER A 335 -7.16 -1.51 -32.20
N SER A 336 -6.91 -2.80 -32.40
CA SER A 336 -5.57 -3.39 -32.34
C SER A 336 -4.88 -3.46 -33.70
N VAL A 337 -3.59 -3.82 -33.70
CA VAL A 337 -2.78 -4.00 -34.93
C VAL A 337 -3.31 -5.16 -35.80
N VAL A 338 -4.12 -6.06 -35.25
CA VAL A 338 -4.71 -7.20 -35.97
C VAL A 338 -6.06 -6.89 -36.61
N ALA A 339 -6.61 -5.68 -36.42
CA ALA A 339 -7.95 -5.30 -36.86
C ALA A 339 -8.25 -5.57 -38.35
N ASN A 340 -7.25 -5.40 -39.23
CA ASN A 340 -7.40 -5.55 -40.69
C ASN A 340 -6.78 -6.85 -41.24
N ARG A 341 -6.52 -7.85 -40.37
CA ARG A 341 -5.80 -9.07 -40.78
C ARG A 341 -6.76 -10.24 -41.01
N GLY A 342 -6.58 -10.93 -42.14
CA GLY A 342 -7.32 -12.15 -42.46
C GLY A 342 -8.84 -11.96 -42.35
N ALA A 343 -9.51 -12.92 -41.72
CA ALA A 343 -10.95 -12.90 -41.49
C ALA A 343 -11.39 -12.14 -40.21
N ILE A 344 -10.45 -11.53 -39.46
CA ILE A 344 -10.75 -10.86 -38.18
C ILE A 344 -11.82 -9.75 -38.28
N PRO A 345 -11.82 -8.86 -39.30
CA PRO A 345 -12.87 -7.86 -39.42
C PRO A 345 -14.27 -8.47 -39.62
N GLU A 346 -14.35 -9.51 -40.45
CA GLU A 346 -15.61 -10.23 -40.72
C GLU A 346 -16.09 -10.96 -39.47
N ARG A 347 -15.20 -11.67 -38.77
CA ARG A 347 -15.49 -12.33 -37.48
C ARG A 347 -15.95 -11.36 -36.42
N SER A 348 -15.23 -10.26 -36.19
CA SER A 348 -15.61 -9.23 -35.21
C SER A 348 -16.99 -8.62 -35.53
N LYS A 349 -17.35 -8.51 -36.81
CA LYS A 349 -18.69 -8.09 -37.24
C LYS A 349 -19.75 -9.17 -36.95
N GLU A 350 -19.49 -10.43 -37.35
CA GLU A 350 -20.38 -11.58 -37.07
C GLU A 350 -20.68 -11.70 -35.57
N GLU A 351 -19.68 -11.58 -34.70
CA GLU A 351 -19.88 -11.69 -33.25
C GLU A 351 -20.66 -10.50 -32.67
N ARG A 352 -20.55 -9.29 -33.25
CA ARG A 352 -21.41 -8.16 -32.86
C ARG A 352 -22.85 -8.35 -33.27
N ASP A 353 -23.09 -8.82 -34.49
CA ASP A 353 -24.43 -9.11 -34.99
C ASP A 353 -25.09 -10.23 -34.16
N TRP A 354 -24.29 -11.23 -33.76
CA TRP A 354 -24.72 -12.26 -32.81
C TRP A 354 -25.11 -11.68 -31.44
N VAL A 355 -24.29 -10.81 -30.84
CA VAL A 355 -24.63 -10.15 -29.56
C VAL A 355 -25.96 -9.37 -29.67
N HIS A 356 -26.21 -8.71 -30.80
CA HIS A 356 -27.48 -8.04 -31.07
C HIS A 356 -28.65 -9.03 -31.15
N SER A 357 -28.47 -10.16 -31.84
CA SER A 357 -29.47 -11.23 -31.94
C SER A 357 -29.78 -11.86 -30.57
N CYS A 358 -28.76 -12.14 -29.75
CA CYS A 358 -28.97 -12.67 -28.40
C CYS A 358 -29.76 -11.69 -27.54
N LYS A 359 -29.43 -10.39 -27.57
CA LYS A 359 -30.19 -9.38 -26.82
C LYS A 359 -31.66 -9.37 -27.24
N GLN A 360 -31.92 -9.39 -28.55
CA GLN A 360 -33.30 -9.46 -29.05
C GLN A 360 -34.00 -10.75 -28.62
N ARG A 361 -33.29 -11.89 -28.60
CA ARG A 361 -33.84 -13.16 -28.14
C ARG A 361 -34.18 -13.15 -26.65
N LEU A 362 -33.35 -12.55 -25.80
CA LEU A 362 -33.65 -12.32 -24.38
C LEU A 362 -34.93 -11.51 -24.19
N ASP A 363 -35.11 -10.43 -24.98
CA ASP A 363 -36.33 -9.60 -24.95
C ASP A 363 -37.58 -10.38 -25.40
N ILE A 364 -37.44 -11.25 -26.42
CA ILE A 364 -38.51 -12.15 -26.89
C ILE A 364 -38.86 -13.18 -25.82
N MET A 365 -37.86 -13.82 -25.19
CA MET A 365 -38.10 -14.79 -24.13
C MET A 365 -38.83 -14.18 -22.93
N THR A 366 -38.54 -12.92 -22.58
CA THR A 366 -39.31 -12.19 -21.57
C THR A 366 -40.79 -12.12 -21.96
N SER A 367 -41.08 -11.74 -23.20
CA SER A 367 -42.46 -11.66 -23.71
C SER A 367 -43.14 -13.03 -23.77
N ASP A 368 -42.40 -14.09 -24.11
CA ASP A 368 -42.87 -15.47 -24.16
C ASP A 368 -43.12 -16.07 -22.77
N LEU A 369 -42.36 -15.66 -21.76
CA LEU A 369 -42.64 -15.99 -20.36
C LEU A 369 -43.88 -15.26 -19.84
N GLU A 370 -44.03 -13.97 -20.19
CA GLU A 370 -45.20 -13.16 -19.81
C GLU A 370 -46.51 -13.77 -20.37
N ASN A 371 -46.50 -14.16 -21.64
CA ASN A 371 -47.66 -14.76 -22.30
C ASN A 371 -47.83 -16.26 -22.00
N GLY A 372 -46.84 -16.89 -21.35
CA GLY A 372 -46.83 -18.30 -20.97
C GLY A 372 -46.59 -19.29 -22.10
N SER A 373 -46.10 -18.84 -23.27
CA SER A 373 -45.70 -19.70 -24.38
C SER A 373 -44.38 -20.43 -24.10
N LEU A 374 -43.50 -19.82 -23.30
CA LEU A 374 -42.25 -20.40 -22.83
C LEU A 374 -42.37 -20.82 -21.37
N GLN A 375 -41.94 -22.04 -21.06
CA GLN A 375 -41.88 -22.52 -19.68
C GLN A 375 -40.63 -21.96 -18.97
N PRO A 376 -40.70 -21.66 -17.66
CA PRO A 376 -39.55 -21.15 -16.89
C PRO A 376 -38.29 -22.00 -17.03
N SER A 377 -38.41 -23.33 -16.93
CA SER A 377 -37.28 -24.26 -17.07
C SER A 377 -36.64 -24.20 -18.46
N ALA A 378 -37.44 -24.22 -19.52
CA ALA A 378 -36.96 -24.07 -20.89
C ALA A 378 -36.27 -22.72 -21.14
N ALA A 379 -36.70 -21.65 -20.46
CA ALA A 379 -36.03 -20.36 -20.52
C ALA A 379 -34.65 -20.38 -19.85
N LEU A 380 -34.48 -21.12 -18.74
CA LEU A 380 -33.16 -21.31 -18.11
C LEU A 380 -32.22 -22.12 -19.00
N ASP A 381 -32.72 -23.17 -19.64
CA ASP A 381 -31.94 -23.98 -20.59
C ASP A 381 -31.44 -23.13 -21.77
N GLU A 382 -32.30 -22.24 -22.29
CA GLU A 382 -31.91 -21.34 -23.37
C GLU A 382 -30.88 -20.29 -22.92
N LEU A 383 -30.96 -19.81 -21.67
CA LEU A 383 -29.92 -18.94 -21.12
C LEU A 383 -28.57 -19.67 -20.96
N ASP A 384 -28.57 -20.96 -20.67
CA ASP A 384 -27.36 -21.78 -20.59
C ASP A 384 -26.74 -21.99 -21.98
N GLU A 385 -27.57 -22.27 -22.98
CA GLU A 385 -27.13 -22.36 -24.37
C GLU A 385 -26.49 -21.05 -24.86
N ILE A 386 -27.13 -19.91 -24.57
CA ILE A 386 -26.58 -18.59 -24.92
C ILE A 386 -25.26 -18.34 -24.19
N ALA A 387 -25.15 -18.69 -22.90
CA ALA A 387 -23.93 -18.50 -22.12
C ALA A 387 -22.77 -19.36 -22.68
N ASP A 388 -23.01 -20.64 -22.96
CA ASP A 388 -22.01 -21.55 -23.51
C ASP A 388 -21.57 -21.16 -24.92
N GLU A 389 -22.51 -20.74 -25.77
CA GLU A 389 -22.19 -20.25 -27.11
C GLU A 389 -21.40 -18.93 -27.04
N THR A 390 -21.77 -18.01 -26.15
CA THR A 390 -21.04 -16.75 -25.93
C THR A 390 -19.60 -17.01 -25.48
N LYS A 391 -19.40 -17.94 -24.54
CA LYS A 391 -18.07 -18.34 -24.08
C LYS A 391 -17.25 -18.97 -25.19
N THR A 392 -17.85 -19.87 -25.97
CA THR A 392 -17.18 -20.53 -27.11
C THR A 392 -16.76 -19.52 -28.17
N ARG A 393 -17.64 -18.58 -28.52
CA ARG A 393 -17.38 -17.50 -29.47
C ARG A 393 -16.28 -16.55 -28.97
N ALA A 394 -16.33 -16.14 -27.71
CA ALA A 394 -15.31 -15.29 -27.10
C ALA A 394 -13.93 -15.96 -27.10
N ALA A 395 -13.86 -17.23 -26.68
CA ALA A 395 -12.61 -17.98 -26.63
C ALA A 395 -12.03 -18.19 -28.05
N ARG A 396 -12.88 -18.49 -29.04
CA ARG A 396 -12.49 -18.61 -30.45
C ARG A 396 -11.96 -17.28 -30.99
N LEU A 397 -12.71 -16.19 -30.81
CA LEU A 397 -12.34 -14.86 -31.29
C LEU A 397 -11.03 -14.37 -30.68
N ALA A 398 -10.86 -14.52 -29.36
CA ALA A 398 -9.62 -14.15 -28.67
C ALA A 398 -8.42 -14.95 -29.20
N ARG A 399 -8.58 -16.26 -29.40
CA ARG A 399 -7.53 -17.13 -29.93
C ARG A 399 -7.16 -16.77 -31.38
N GLU A 400 -8.14 -16.62 -32.26
CA GLU A 400 -7.90 -16.20 -33.65
C GLU A 400 -7.20 -14.83 -33.72
N ALA A 401 -7.58 -13.88 -32.86
CA ALA A 401 -6.96 -12.56 -32.80
C ALA A 401 -5.52 -12.60 -32.29
N ILE A 402 -5.21 -13.43 -31.28
CA ILE A 402 -3.83 -13.65 -30.80
C ILE A 402 -3.00 -14.36 -31.87
N ASP A 403 -3.57 -15.35 -32.55
CA ASP A 403 -2.87 -16.11 -33.59
C ASP A 403 -2.56 -15.27 -34.83
N ALA A 404 -3.38 -14.25 -35.12
CA ALA A 404 -3.18 -13.29 -36.19
C ALA A 404 -2.09 -12.23 -35.89
N ASP A 405 -1.59 -12.14 -34.65
CA ASP A 405 -0.51 -11.21 -34.28
C ASP A 405 0.85 -11.73 -34.78
N THR A 406 1.31 -11.16 -35.90
CA THR A 406 2.65 -11.42 -36.48
C THR A 406 3.65 -10.30 -36.16
N SER A 407 3.34 -9.45 -35.18
CA SER A 407 4.28 -8.43 -34.72
C SER A 407 5.54 -9.06 -34.12
N ARG A 408 6.59 -8.26 -33.95
CA ARG A 408 7.87 -8.70 -33.35
C ARG A 408 7.70 -9.40 -31.99
N TYR A 409 6.62 -9.09 -31.26
CA TYR A 409 6.34 -9.66 -29.94
C TYR A 409 5.17 -10.66 -29.94
N GLY A 410 4.62 -11.02 -31.10
CA GLY A 410 3.42 -11.88 -31.21
C GLY A 410 3.57 -13.22 -30.48
N ASP A 411 4.70 -13.90 -30.62
CA ASP A 411 4.96 -15.18 -29.94
C ASP A 411 4.97 -15.04 -28.40
N GLU A 412 5.52 -13.94 -27.88
CA GLU A 412 5.57 -13.68 -26.44
C GLU A 412 4.19 -13.31 -25.89
N ARG A 413 3.39 -12.57 -26.67
CA ARG A 413 1.99 -12.28 -26.35
C ARG A 413 1.13 -13.54 -26.32
N ARG A 414 1.35 -14.47 -27.26
CA ARG A 414 0.69 -15.78 -27.29
C ARG A 414 1.02 -16.60 -26.05
N ARG A 415 2.31 -16.73 -25.70
CA ARG A 415 2.73 -17.43 -24.47
C ARG A 415 2.09 -16.85 -23.21
N ARG A 416 1.98 -15.53 -23.11
CA ARG A 416 1.34 -14.86 -21.97
C ARG A 416 -0.17 -15.07 -21.90
N TYR A 417 -0.83 -15.17 -23.05
CA TYR A 417 -2.24 -15.55 -23.11
C TYR A 417 -2.42 -16.99 -22.63
N ASP A 418 -1.59 -17.92 -23.10
CA ASP A 418 -1.65 -19.35 -22.73
C ASP A 418 -1.24 -19.63 -21.27
N SER A 419 -0.34 -18.84 -20.70
CA SER A 419 0.11 -19.02 -19.31
C SER A 419 -0.87 -18.50 -18.26
N ARG A 420 -1.99 -17.88 -18.67
CA ARG A 420 -2.98 -17.32 -17.75
C ARG A 420 -3.98 -18.40 -17.36
N SER A 421 -4.08 -18.67 -16.05
CA SER A 421 -5.10 -19.55 -15.50
C SER A 421 -6.38 -18.75 -15.20
N SER A 422 -7.51 -19.13 -15.78
CA SER A 422 -8.78 -18.39 -15.71
C SER A 422 -9.59 -18.61 -14.43
N LYS A 423 -8.93 -18.80 -13.28
CA LYS A 423 -9.56 -19.44 -12.11
C LYS A 423 -10.30 -18.50 -11.15
N ASP A 424 -10.18 -17.17 -11.31
CA ASP A 424 -10.63 -16.21 -10.27
C ASP A 424 -11.61 -15.13 -10.80
N ALA A 425 -12.31 -15.38 -11.91
CA ALA A 425 -13.26 -14.42 -12.47
C ALA A 425 -14.60 -14.48 -11.72
N PHE A 426 -15.08 -13.33 -11.25
CA PHE A 426 -16.40 -13.16 -10.63
C PHE A 426 -17.27 -12.21 -11.45
N TYR A 427 -18.58 -12.41 -11.40
CA TYR A 427 -19.54 -11.48 -11.97
C TYR A 427 -19.57 -10.17 -11.17
N ALA A 428 -19.61 -9.04 -11.89
CA ALA A 428 -19.65 -7.73 -11.27
C ALA A 428 -21.04 -7.37 -10.72
N GLY A 429 -22.10 -8.03 -11.20
CA GLY A 429 -23.48 -7.78 -10.78
C GLY A 429 -24.12 -6.58 -11.49
N TYR A 430 -23.52 -6.13 -12.58
CA TYR A 430 -24.08 -5.05 -13.40
C TYR A 430 -23.69 -5.23 -14.87
N TRP A 431 -24.56 -4.79 -15.76
CA TRP A 431 -24.33 -4.88 -17.20
C TRP A 431 -24.68 -3.57 -17.90
N TYR A 432 -23.98 -3.30 -19.00
CA TYR A 432 -24.24 -2.18 -19.91
C TYR A 432 -24.15 -2.67 -21.35
N LEU A 433 -25.29 -2.85 -22.02
CA LEU A 433 -25.34 -3.42 -23.36
C LEU A 433 -26.36 -2.71 -24.26
N GLY A 434 -25.88 -2.17 -25.38
CA GLY A 434 -26.74 -1.56 -26.41
C GLY A 434 -27.61 -0.42 -25.89
N GLY A 435 -27.05 0.46 -25.04
CA GLY A 435 -27.76 1.59 -24.42
C GLY A 435 -28.61 1.26 -23.20
N GLY A 436 -28.85 -0.02 -22.92
CA GLY A 436 -29.48 -0.49 -21.68
C GLY A 436 -28.46 -0.71 -20.56
N HIS A 437 -28.93 -0.62 -19.32
CA HIS A 437 -28.15 -0.93 -18.13
C HIS A 437 -29.04 -1.60 -17.08
N GLY A 438 -28.43 -2.41 -16.22
CA GLY A 438 -29.12 -3.07 -15.13
C GLY A 438 -28.15 -3.61 -14.08
N SER A 439 -28.68 -3.85 -12.89
CA SER A 439 -27.97 -4.48 -11.77
C SER A 439 -28.68 -5.78 -11.39
N TYR A 440 -27.92 -6.79 -11.01
CA TYR A 440 -28.42 -8.09 -10.56
C TYR A 440 -27.54 -8.63 -9.43
N ASN A 441 -28.05 -9.57 -8.65
CA ASN A 441 -27.30 -10.23 -7.60
C ASN A 441 -26.80 -11.61 -8.09
N PRO A 442 -25.49 -11.80 -8.30
CA PRO A 442 -24.94 -13.07 -8.76
C PRO A 442 -25.02 -14.18 -7.70
N HIS A 443 -25.20 -13.85 -6.42
CA HIS A 443 -25.31 -14.85 -5.34
C HIS A 443 -26.69 -15.51 -5.29
N SER A 444 -27.72 -14.83 -5.80
CA SER A 444 -29.11 -15.29 -5.74
C SER A 444 -29.63 -15.88 -7.06
N THR A 445 -28.73 -16.26 -7.99
CA THR A 445 -29.15 -16.87 -9.26
C THR A 445 -29.49 -18.34 -9.08
N ILE A 446 -30.53 -18.77 -9.80
CA ILE A 446 -30.96 -20.16 -9.92
C ILE A 446 -29.81 -20.97 -10.53
N ARG A 447 -29.28 -20.49 -11.67
CA ARG A 447 -28.18 -21.12 -12.39
C ARG A 447 -26.85 -20.93 -11.65
N LEU A 448 -25.94 -21.93 -11.74
CA LEU A 448 -24.67 -21.96 -11.00
C LEU A 448 -23.56 -21.10 -11.59
N ASN A 449 -22.99 -20.20 -10.79
CA ASN A 449 -21.84 -19.36 -11.13
C ASN A 449 -20.81 -19.30 -9.99
N PRO A 450 -19.59 -18.76 -10.21
CA PRO A 450 -18.54 -18.68 -9.18
C PRO A 450 -18.91 -18.00 -7.86
N SER A 451 -19.94 -17.15 -7.86
CA SER A 451 -20.49 -16.47 -6.68
C SER A 451 -21.68 -17.21 -6.05
N SER A 452 -22.14 -18.32 -6.64
CA SER A 452 -23.25 -19.10 -6.08
C SER A 452 -22.88 -19.74 -4.74
N PRO A 453 -23.76 -19.69 -3.72
CA PRO A 453 -23.55 -20.39 -2.47
C PRO A 453 -23.44 -21.90 -2.69
N ALA A 454 -22.66 -22.56 -1.83
CA ALA A 454 -22.37 -24.00 -1.86
C ALA A 454 -21.56 -24.50 -3.08
N ILE A 455 -21.06 -23.62 -3.95
CA ILE A 455 -20.37 -24.04 -5.18
C ILE A 455 -19.15 -24.94 -4.94
N SER A 456 -18.44 -24.76 -3.82
CA SER A 456 -17.30 -25.58 -3.41
C SER A 456 -17.65 -27.04 -3.09
N ALA A 457 -18.92 -27.34 -2.77
CA ALA A 457 -19.39 -28.69 -2.47
C ALA A 457 -19.60 -29.55 -3.74
N PHE A 458 -19.70 -28.92 -4.91
CA PHE A 458 -19.97 -29.60 -6.18
C PHE A 458 -18.70 -30.07 -6.92
N GLY A 459 -17.54 -30.03 -6.26
CA GLY A 459 -16.30 -30.63 -6.76
C GLY A 459 -15.60 -29.84 -7.85
N SER A 460 -14.27 -29.84 -7.81
CA SER A 460 -13.38 -29.14 -8.74
C SER A 460 -13.79 -29.30 -10.21
N PHE A 461 -13.84 -28.17 -10.91
CA PHE A 461 -14.25 -27.95 -12.31
C PHE A 461 -13.42 -28.66 -13.40
N ASP A 462 -12.90 -29.86 -13.16
CA ASP A 462 -12.19 -30.62 -14.18
C ASP A 462 -12.51 -32.12 -14.09
N SER A 463 -13.28 -32.58 -15.07
CA SER A 463 -13.25 -33.95 -15.64
C SER A 463 -12.90 -35.09 -14.66
N GLY A 464 -13.85 -35.53 -13.83
CA GLY A 464 -13.63 -36.71 -12.98
C GLY A 464 -14.85 -37.15 -12.19
N SER A 465 -15.45 -38.27 -12.61
CA SER A 465 -16.56 -38.99 -11.99
C SER A 465 -16.49 -39.07 -10.46
N GLY A 466 -17.38 -38.33 -9.79
CA GLY A 466 -17.76 -38.49 -8.38
C GLY A 466 -19.29 -38.50 -8.28
N ALA A 467 -19.83 -39.17 -7.25
CA ALA A 467 -21.22 -39.67 -7.19
C ALA A 467 -22.36 -38.62 -7.04
N GLY A 468 -22.12 -37.35 -7.36
CA GLY A 468 -23.15 -36.32 -7.54
C GLY A 468 -23.14 -35.87 -9.00
N GLY A 469 -24.30 -35.75 -9.65
CA GLY A 469 -24.38 -35.39 -11.07
C GLY A 469 -23.49 -34.19 -11.43
N SER A 470 -22.86 -34.25 -12.61
CA SER A 470 -22.03 -33.14 -13.10
C SER A 470 -22.94 -31.97 -13.46
N TYR A 471 -23.00 -30.95 -12.60
CA TYR A 471 -23.71 -29.71 -12.89
C TYR A 471 -22.78 -28.74 -13.63
N SER A 472 -23.23 -28.17 -14.74
CA SER A 472 -22.50 -27.11 -15.42
C SER A 472 -22.56 -25.83 -14.58
N SER A 473 -21.40 -25.24 -14.29
CA SER A 473 -21.32 -23.86 -13.81
C SER A 473 -20.84 -22.97 -14.94
N PHE A 474 -21.55 -21.88 -15.17
CA PHE A 474 -21.16 -20.87 -16.14
C PHE A 474 -20.19 -19.88 -15.48
N THR A 475 -19.13 -19.53 -16.19
CA THR A 475 -18.03 -18.70 -15.68
C THR A 475 -17.95 -17.39 -16.46
N PRO A 476 -17.74 -16.23 -15.81
CA PRO A 476 -17.65 -14.95 -16.50
C PRO A 476 -16.59 -14.98 -17.60
N ILE A 477 -16.92 -14.46 -18.77
CA ILE A 477 -15.95 -14.35 -19.88
C ILE A 477 -15.06 -13.12 -19.74
N SER A 478 -15.31 -12.26 -18.74
CA SER A 478 -14.55 -11.03 -18.51
C SER A 478 -13.04 -11.28 -18.36
N ASP A 479 -12.62 -12.40 -17.76
CA ASP A 479 -11.20 -12.75 -17.66
C ASP A 479 -10.57 -13.13 -19.01
N LEU A 480 -11.34 -13.65 -19.98
CA LEU A 480 -10.83 -13.83 -21.36
C LEU A 480 -10.51 -12.47 -22.00
N VAL A 481 -11.36 -11.46 -21.76
CA VAL A 481 -11.16 -10.09 -22.26
C VAL A 481 -9.96 -9.43 -21.58
N VAL A 482 -9.85 -9.57 -20.25
CA VAL A 482 -8.70 -9.05 -19.50
C VAL A 482 -7.42 -9.78 -19.89
N GLY A 483 -7.49 -11.10 -20.11
CA GLY A 483 -6.39 -11.92 -20.60
C GLY A 483 -5.90 -11.47 -21.98
N TYR A 484 -6.82 -11.32 -22.94
CA TYR A 484 -6.51 -10.82 -24.27
C TYR A 484 -5.90 -9.41 -24.24
N SER A 485 -6.51 -8.48 -23.50
CA SER A 485 -6.01 -7.09 -23.41
C SER A 485 -4.62 -7.02 -22.78
N THR A 486 -4.38 -7.73 -21.68
CA THR A 486 -3.07 -7.79 -21.02
C THR A 486 -1.99 -8.38 -21.92
N ALA A 487 -2.34 -9.43 -22.67
CA ALA A 487 -1.41 -10.06 -23.60
C ALA A 487 -1.13 -9.14 -24.81
N SER A 488 -2.17 -8.64 -25.46
CA SER A 488 -2.05 -7.83 -26.68
C SER A 488 -1.37 -6.48 -26.46
N SER A 489 -1.46 -5.89 -25.27
CA SER A 489 -0.81 -4.61 -24.95
C SER A 489 0.65 -4.74 -24.51
N TYR A 490 1.21 -5.95 -24.42
CA TYR A 490 2.55 -6.13 -23.88
C TYR A 490 3.64 -5.52 -24.79
N THR A 491 4.54 -4.76 -24.15
CA THR A 491 5.81 -4.26 -24.68
C THR A 491 6.88 -4.31 -23.57
N PRO A 492 8.14 -4.67 -23.86
CA PRO A 492 9.20 -4.70 -22.85
C PRO A 492 9.53 -3.30 -22.33
N SER A 493 9.79 -3.16 -21.02
CA SER A 493 10.25 -1.91 -20.42
C SER A 493 11.66 -1.55 -20.92
N SER A 494 11.81 -0.37 -21.51
CA SER A 494 13.13 0.19 -21.84
C SER A 494 13.87 0.60 -20.56
N SER A 495 15.03 0.02 -20.29
CA SER A 495 15.92 0.40 -19.19
C SER A 495 16.55 1.78 -19.46
N SER A 496 15.96 2.85 -18.93
CA SER A 496 16.57 4.18 -18.90
C SER A 496 17.27 4.40 -17.56
N GLY A 497 18.61 4.43 -17.59
CA GLY A 497 19.44 4.80 -16.43
C GLY A 497 19.20 6.24 -16.01
N SER A 498 18.93 6.45 -14.73
CA SER A 498 18.80 7.77 -14.12
C SER A 498 20.17 8.24 -13.61
N SER A 499 20.73 9.23 -14.30
CA SER A 499 21.88 10.01 -13.84
C SER A 499 21.38 11.11 -12.89
N PHE A 500 21.84 11.08 -11.64
CA PHE A 500 21.60 12.13 -10.66
C PHE A 500 22.72 13.18 -10.73
N SER A 501 22.36 14.42 -11.02
CA SER A 501 23.23 15.59 -10.99
C SER A 501 23.18 16.25 -9.59
N GLY A 502 24.28 16.20 -8.85
CA GLY A 502 24.45 16.94 -7.59
C GLY A 502 25.21 18.25 -7.81
N SER A 503 24.69 19.36 -7.28
CA SER A 503 25.31 20.68 -7.22
C SER A 503 26.46 20.72 -6.20
N SER A 504 27.60 21.31 -6.57
CA SER A 504 28.86 21.29 -5.82
C SER A 504 28.97 22.39 -4.75
N PHE A 505 29.37 22.00 -3.55
CA PHE A 505 29.91 22.86 -2.49
C PHE A 505 31.44 22.73 -2.53
N SER A 506 32.18 23.84 -2.64
CA SER A 506 33.64 23.81 -2.73
C SER A 506 34.27 23.73 -1.33
N GLY A 507 34.53 22.52 -0.85
CA GLY A 507 35.31 22.27 0.36
C GLY A 507 36.55 21.45 0.02
N GLY A 508 37.70 22.11 -0.09
CA GLY A 508 38.98 21.44 -0.30
C GLY A 508 40.13 22.32 0.20
N TYR A 509 41.00 21.75 1.03
CA TYR A 509 42.27 22.34 1.41
C TYR A 509 43.21 22.30 0.21
N SER A 510 43.65 23.45 -0.28
CA SER A 510 44.43 23.57 -1.52
C SER A 510 45.92 23.46 -1.20
N GLY A 511 46.35 22.29 -0.75
CA GLY A 511 47.77 22.02 -0.51
C GLY A 511 48.03 20.99 0.58
N GLY A 512 48.04 19.70 0.21
CA GLY A 512 48.67 18.64 0.99
C GLY A 512 47.83 18.03 2.13
N GLY A 513 47.23 16.87 1.87
CA GLY A 513 47.03 15.75 2.82
C GLY A 513 46.16 15.92 4.07
N PHE A 514 45.80 17.14 4.48
CA PHE A 514 45.03 17.37 5.70
C PHE A 514 43.54 17.08 5.50
N SER A 515 42.97 16.23 6.36
CA SER A 515 41.62 15.67 6.27
C SER A 515 40.71 16.09 7.43
N GLY A 516 41.10 17.11 8.21
CA GLY A 516 40.31 17.56 9.36
C GLY A 516 38.91 18.05 8.99
N ALA A 517 37.94 17.78 9.86
CA ALA A 517 36.56 18.25 9.70
C ALA A 517 36.47 19.77 9.89
N GLY A 518 35.79 20.45 8.96
CA GLY A 518 35.52 21.88 9.07
C GLY A 518 35.26 22.54 7.72
N SER A 519 34.68 23.73 7.75
CA SER A 519 34.38 24.51 6.55
C SER A 519 34.43 26.00 6.84
N SER A 520 34.62 26.79 5.79
CA SER A 520 34.52 28.24 5.83
C SER A 520 33.63 28.77 4.73
N SER A 521 33.07 29.96 4.95
CA SER A 521 32.28 30.69 3.98
C SER A 521 32.46 32.20 4.14
N SER A 522 32.08 32.97 3.12
CA SER A 522 32.02 34.43 3.20
C SER A 522 30.71 34.90 3.85
N PHE A 523 30.70 36.14 4.33
CA PHE A 523 29.50 36.77 4.88
C PHE A 523 29.23 38.16 4.33
#